data_AF-A0A7C4IL07-F1
#
_entry.id   AF-A0A7C4IL07-F1
#
_cell.length_a   1.000
_cell.length_b   1.000
_cell.length_c   1.000
_cell.angle_alpha   90.00
_cell.angle_beta   90.00
_cell.angle_gamma   90.00
#
_symmetry.space_group_name_H-M   'P 1'
#
loop_
_entity.id
_entity.type
_entity.pdbx_description
1 polymer ?
#
loop_
_entity_poly.entity_id
_entity_poly.type
_entity_poly.pdbx_seq_one_letter_code
_entity_poly.pdbx_strand_id
1 'polypeptide(L)'
;MTKVYCGNCNRQLDESASEPTRLLCPECGSTLPNIHVKIHETVKASDHVGMLAKRKDQIVGFRESERNGRISAADANDDGSLNYSISGDSPQGEEDTLTTCQQLIKILNRAGANWNTPSPGVGIEDCFAENKYDSRNRIVIQVIRAVISPALWKKLNIEGKYENNNNREEDLAALLKEAISKKSSDKKIPPTIRHSLVLALDANRLPVMGFTGVITKYRNLYQAWTKEQGFKEVWVVGPNDALVQRLDLTT
;
A
#
# COMPACT_ATOMS: atom_id res chain seq x y z
N MET A 1 2.12 -29.66 -12.07
CA MET A 1 1.10 -30.55 -11.48
C MET A 1 0.59 -29.86 -10.23
N THR A 2 -0.69 -29.49 -10.23
CA THR A 2 -1.38 -29.05 -9.02
C THR A 2 -1.40 -30.23 -8.05
N LYS A 3 -1.17 -29.97 -6.77
CA LYS A 3 -1.36 -30.98 -5.73
C LYS A 3 -2.40 -30.43 -4.78
N VAL A 4 -3.47 -31.20 -4.59
CA VAL A 4 -4.50 -30.89 -3.60
C VAL A 4 -4.10 -31.56 -2.30
N TYR A 5 -4.22 -30.83 -1.20
CA TYR A 5 -3.98 -31.32 0.14
C TYR A 5 -5.24 -31.12 0.98
N CYS A 6 -5.42 -31.95 2.01
CA CYS A 6 -6.48 -31.73 2.98
C CYS A 6 -6.17 -30.49 3.83
N GLY A 7 -7.12 -29.56 3.93
CA GLY A 7 -7.00 -28.33 4.72
C GLY A 7 -6.87 -28.52 6.22
N ASN A 8 -7.22 -29.70 6.75
CA ASN A 8 -7.15 -29.99 8.18
C ASN A 8 -5.89 -30.79 8.58
N CYS A 9 -5.61 -31.92 7.89
CA CYS A 9 -4.47 -32.79 8.23
C CYS A 9 -3.28 -32.69 7.26
N ASN A 10 -3.39 -31.83 6.22
CA ASN A 10 -2.34 -31.60 5.22
C ASN A 10 -1.90 -32.84 4.40
N ARG A 11 -2.71 -33.91 4.39
CA ARG A 11 -2.50 -35.09 3.54
C ARG A 11 -2.73 -34.78 2.06
N GLN A 12 -1.85 -35.24 1.18
CA GLN A 12 -2.03 -35.13 -0.27
C GLN A 12 -3.25 -35.96 -0.71
N LEU A 13 -4.17 -35.36 -1.46
CA LEU A 13 -5.34 -36.01 -2.05
C LEU A 13 -5.03 -36.41 -3.49
N ASP A 14 -5.45 -37.60 -3.92
CA ASP A 14 -5.26 -38.07 -5.29
C ASP A 14 -6.26 -37.36 -6.23
N GLU A 15 -5.74 -36.67 -7.25
CA GLU A 15 -6.53 -35.93 -8.26
C GLU A 15 -7.23 -36.85 -9.30
N SER A 16 -7.22 -38.17 -9.12
CA SER A 16 -7.75 -39.13 -10.12
C SER A 16 -9.27 -39.19 -10.21
N ALA A 17 -10.01 -38.45 -9.39
CA ALA A 17 -11.47 -38.36 -9.48
C ALA A 17 -11.87 -37.13 -10.33
N SER A 18 -12.06 -37.36 -11.62
CA SER A 18 -12.67 -36.41 -12.56
C SER A 18 -14.13 -36.13 -12.18
N GLU A 19 -14.38 -35.16 -11.30
CA GLU A 19 -15.58 -34.28 -11.23
C GLU A 19 -15.50 -33.38 -9.97
N PRO A 20 -16.14 -32.18 -9.96
CA PRO A 20 -15.99 -31.17 -8.91
C PRO A 20 -16.79 -31.49 -7.63
N THR A 21 -16.88 -32.76 -7.26
CA THR A 21 -17.44 -33.19 -5.98
C THR A 21 -16.40 -33.01 -4.87
N ARG A 22 -16.81 -32.36 -3.78
CA ARG A 22 -15.99 -32.12 -2.57
C ARG A 22 -15.28 -33.42 -2.13
N LEU A 23 -13.98 -33.53 -2.42
CA LEU A 23 -13.16 -34.66 -1.99
C LEU A 23 -13.08 -34.66 -0.45
N LEU A 24 -13.67 -35.68 0.16
CA LEU A 24 -13.52 -35.96 1.57
C LEU A 24 -12.10 -36.49 1.82
N CYS A 25 -11.39 -35.87 2.77
CA CYS A 25 -10.10 -36.41 3.18
C CYS A 25 -10.31 -37.79 3.84
N PRO A 26 -9.65 -38.85 3.34
CA PRO A 26 -9.82 -40.20 3.88
C PRO A 26 -9.24 -40.37 5.30
N GLU A 27 -8.42 -39.42 5.76
CA GLU A 27 -7.78 -39.48 7.07
C GLU A 27 -8.57 -38.76 8.17
N CYS A 28 -9.12 -37.58 7.88
CA CYS A 28 -9.78 -36.75 8.89
C CYS A 28 -11.22 -36.34 8.54
N GLY A 29 -11.75 -36.80 7.41
CA GLY A 29 -13.11 -36.48 6.95
C GLY A 29 -13.34 -35.03 6.54
N SER A 30 -12.32 -34.17 6.58
CA SER A 30 -12.45 -32.76 6.17
C SER A 30 -12.69 -32.64 4.67
N THR A 31 -13.60 -31.74 4.28
CA THR A 31 -13.87 -31.36 2.89
C THR A 31 -13.16 -30.08 2.47
N LEU A 32 -12.28 -29.53 3.32
CA LEU A 32 -11.54 -28.31 2.99
C LEU A 32 -10.36 -28.67 2.09
N PRO A 33 -10.30 -28.21 0.84
CA PRO A 33 -9.11 -28.38 0.03
C PRO A 33 -8.11 -27.25 0.33
N ASN A 34 -6.85 -27.61 0.57
CA ASN A 34 -5.71 -26.71 0.41
C ASN A 34 -5.12 -26.94 -0.97
N ILE A 35 -5.11 -25.91 -1.81
CA ILE A 35 -4.49 -25.99 -3.13
C ILE A 35 -3.08 -25.42 -3.02
N HIS A 36 -2.07 -26.29 -3.17
CA HIS A 36 -0.68 -25.85 -3.25
C HIS A 36 -0.29 -25.71 -4.73
N VAL A 37 -0.21 -24.47 -5.20
CA VAL A 37 0.31 -24.14 -6.52
C VAL A 37 1.78 -23.76 -6.37
N LYS A 38 2.68 -24.52 -7.00
CA LYS A 38 4.09 -24.15 -7.17
C LYS A 38 4.30 -23.73 -8.63
N ILE A 39 4.65 -22.47 -8.84
CA ILE A 39 5.03 -21.94 -10.16
C ILE A 39 6.55 -21.88 -10.19
N HIS A 40 7.15 -22.61 -11.13
CA HIS A 40 8.58 -22.53 -11.41
C HIS A 40 8.76 -21.76 -12.72
N GLU A 41 9.11 -20.49 -12.60
CA GLU A 41 9.37 -19.62 -13.74
C GLU A 41 10.66 -18.83 -13.46
N THR A 42 11.48 -18.64 -14.49
CA THR A 42 12.72 -17.88 -14.38
C THR A 42 12.50 -16.46 -14.90
N VAL A 43 12.34 -15.52 -13.98
CA VAL A 43 12.22 -14.10 -14.31
C VAL A 43 13.57 -13.44 -14.08
N LYS A 44 14.13 -12.77 -15.08
CA LYS A 44 15.27 -11.86 -14.90
C LYS A 44 14.72 -10.46 -14.63
N ALA A 45 14.75 -10.05 -13.36
CA ALA A 45 14.50 -8.68 -12.96
C ALA A 45 15.85 -7.94 -12.83
N SER A 46 15.90 -6.70 -13.30
CA SER A 46 17.11 -5.86 -13.19
C SER A 46 17.24 -5.13 -11.84
N ASP A 47 16.20 -5.19 -11.00
CA ASP A 47 16.12 -4.49 -9.72
C ASP A 47 15.42 -5.40 -8.69
N HIS A 48 14.12 -5.20 -8.43
CA HIS A 48 13.32 -6.00 -7.50
C HIS A 48 12.04 -6.53 -8.17
N VAL A 49 11.40 -7.52 -7.53
CA VAL A 49 10.15 -8.15 -7.97
C VAL A 49 9.07 -7.90 -6.95
N GLY A 50 7.95 -7.33 -7.38
CA GLY A 50 6.72 -7.22 -6.59
C GLY A 50 5.65 -8.20 -7.09
N MET A 51 4.91 -8.82 -6.18
CA MET A 51 3.78 -9.70 -6.46
C MET A 51 2.52 -9.17 -5.76
N LEU A 52 1.41 -9.17 -6.49
CA LEU A 52 0.09 -8.84 -5.98
C LEU A 52 -0.81 -10.07 -6.03
N ALA A 53 -1.46 -10.39 -4.92
CA ALA A 53 -2.53 -11.37 -4.87
C ALA A 53 -3.87 -10.65 -4.95
N LYS A 54 -4.75 -11.10 -5.84
CA LYS A 54 -6.11 -10.56 -5.99
C LYS A 54 -7.16 -11.63 -5.74
N ARG A 55 -8.28 -11.23 -5.16
CA ARG A 55 -9.48 -12.05 -4.98
C ARG A 55 -10.69 -11.23 -5.40
N LYS A 56 -11.42 -11.68 -6.42
CA LYS A 56 -12.57 -10.94 -6.99
C LYS A 56 -12.21 -9.47 -7.27
N ASP A 57 -11.09 -9.25 -7.96
CA ASP A 57 -10.49 -7.94 -8.30
C ASP A 57 -10.00 -7.07 -7.14
N GLN A 58 -10.20 -7.47 -5.89
CA GLN A 58 -9.65 -6.80 -4.72
C GLN A 58 -8.23 -7.29 -4.44
N ILE A 59 -7.32 -6.37 -4.14
CA ILE A 59 -5.98 -6.72 -3.69
C ILE A 59 -6.09 -7.25 -2.27
N VAL A 60 -5.68 -8.50 -2.07
CA VAL A 60 -5.69 -9.20 -0.79
C VAL A 60 -4.29 -9.62 -0.34
N GLY A 61 -3.27 -9.37 -1.14
CA GLY A 61 -1.90 -9.66 -0.75
C GLY A 61 -0.89 -8.88 -1.58
N PHE A 62 0.23 -8.58 -0.96
CA PHE A 62 1.40 -8.00 -1.57
C PHE A 62 2.66 -8.64 -0.99
N ARG A 63 3.63 -8.92 -1.85
CA ARG A 63 5.00 -9.28 -1.49
C ARG A 63 5.96 -8.54 -2.39
N GLU A 64 7.09 -8.11 -1.87
CA GLU A 64 8.23 -7.71 -2.70
C GLU A 64 9.47 -8.50 -2.31
N SER A 65 10.33 -8.78 -3.29
CA SER A 65 11.72 -9.14 -3.03
C SER A 65 12.45 -7.94 -2.45
N GLU A 66 13.67 -8.18 -1.98
CA GLU A 66 14.50 -7.10 -1.47
C GLU A 66 14.68 -5.98 -2.50
N ARG A 67 14.43 -4.75 -2.06
CA ARG A 67 14.66 -3.50 -2.81
C ARG A 67 15.38 -2.53 -1.90
N ASN A 68 16.63 -2.21 -2.22
CA ASN A 68 17.48 -1.32 -1.42
C ASN A 68 17.55 -1.74 0.06
N GLY A 69 17.79 -3.04 0.33
CA GLY A 69 17.85 -3.56 1.71
C GLY A 69 16.49 -3.68 2.42
N ARG A 70 15.37 -3.44 1.71
CA ARG A 70 14.02 -3.47 2.27
C ARG A 70 13.18 -4.60 1.69
N ILE A 71 12.37 -5.25 2.53
CA ILE A 71 11.33 -6.21 2.12
C ILE A 71 10.03 -5.79 2.77
N SER A 72 8.92 -5.80 2.02
CA SER A 72 7.58 -5.52 2.55
C SER A 72 6.59 -6.59 2.14
N ALA A 73 5.68 -6.92 3.05
CA ALA A 73 4.60 -7.85 2.80
C ALA A 73 3.30 -7.38 3.46
N ALA A 74 2.17 -7.72 2.85
CA ALA A 74 0.86 -7.52 3.44
C ALA A 74 -0.12 -8.60 2.96
N ASP A 75 -1.07 -8.99 3.81
CA ASP A 75 -2.13 -9.95 3.51
C ASP A 75 -3.45 -9.51 4.16
N ALA A 76 -4.54 -9.78 3.45
CA ALA A 76 -5.89 -9.78 3.97
C ALA A 76 -6.34 -11.23 4.15
N ASN A 77 -6.70 -11.56 5.38
CA ASN A 77 -7.18 -12.88 5.77
C ASN A 77 -8.70 -12.98 5.56
N ASP A 78 -9.20 -14.22 5.54
CA ASP A 78 -10.60 -14.51 5.29
C ASP A 78 -11.53 -14.06 6.41
N ASP A 79 -11.00 -13.89 7.62
CA ASP A 79 -11.71 -13.36 8.80
C ASP A 79 -11.80 -11.82 8.79
N GLY A 80 -11.30 -11.17 7.73
CA GLY A 80 -11.27 -9.72 7.59
C GLY A 80 -10.10 -9.04 8.30
N SER A 81 -9.19 -9.80 8.92
CA SER A 81 -7.99 -9.26 9.54
C SER A 81 -6.89 -9.00 8.51
N LEU A 82 -6.03 -8.03 8.81
CA LEU A 82 -4.93 -7.59 7.98
C LEU A 82 -3.60 -7.80 8.70
N ASN A 83 -2.66 -8.42 7.98
CA ASN A 83 -1.30 -8.64 8.43
C ASN A 83 -0.36 -7.85 7.54
N TYR A 84 0.70 -7.29 8.12
CA TYR A 84 1.76 -6.68 7.34
C TYR A 84 3.10 -6.82 8.05
N SER A 85 4.15 -6.87 7.25
CA SER A 85 5.52 -6.90 7.73
C SER A 85 6.43 -6.04 6.87
N ILE A 86 7.45 -5.52 7.51
CA ILE A 86 8.54 -4.77 6.90
C ILE A 86 9.85 -5.24 7.51
N SER A 87 10.86 -5.39 6.67
CA SER A 87 12.22 -5.70 7.08
C SER A 87 13.18 -4.76 6.36
N GLY A 88 14.32 -4.49 6.99
CA GLY A 88 15.32 -3.53 6.54
C GLY A 88 15.39 -2.30 7.44
N ASP A 89 16.15 -1.31 6.99
CA ASP A 89 16.40 -0.11 7.80
C ASP A 89 15.15 0.77 7.93
N SER A 90 15.05 1.51 9.04
CA SER A 90 14.06 2.57 9.13
C SER A 90 14.46 3.72 8.21
N PRO A 91 13.56 4.26 7.38
CA PRO A 91 13.87 5.39 6.53
C PRO A 91 14.39 6.56 7.36
N GLN A 92 15.44 7.21 6.88
CA GLN A 92 16.02 8.39 7.54
C GLN A 92 15.64 9.67 6.79
N GLY A 93 15.10 10.65 7.51
CA GLY A 93 14.69 11.92 6.92
C GLY A 93 13.71 11.75 5.76
N GLU A 94 14.12 12.22 4.58
CA GLU A 94 13.32 12.33 3.33
C GLU A 94 13.67 11.27 2.28
N GLU A 95 14.33 10.18 2.68
CA GLU A 95 14.82 9.11 1.78
C GLU A 95 13.76 8.58 0.81
N ASP A 96 12.50 8.42 1.25
CA ASP A 96 11.41 7.90 0.43
C ASP A 96 10.56 9.00 -0.25
N THR A 97 10.85 10.28 0.00
CA THR A 97 10.05 11.42 -0.48
C THR A 97 10.01 11.46 -2.01
N LEU A 98 11.17 11.48 -2.67
CA LEU A 98 11.22 11.62 -4.13
C LEU A 98 10.58 10.40 -4.83
N THR A 99 10.82 9.20 -4.32
CA THR A 99 10.22 7.96 -4.83
C THR A 99 8.69 8.00 -4.73
N THR A 100 8.16 8.48 -3.60
CA THR A 100 6.72 8.70 -3.41
C THR A 100 6.17 9.66 -4.46
N CYS A 101 6.85 10.78 -4.69
CA CYS A 101 6.45 11.76 -5.71
C CYS A 101 6.47 11.17 -7.12
N GLN A 102 7.53 10.44 -7.48
CA GLN A 102 7.66 9.80 -8.78
C GLN A 102 6.52 8.82 -9.04
N GLN A 103 6.19 8.02 -8.03
CA GLN A 103 5.11 7.04 -8.11
C GLN A 103 3.73 7.72 -8.25
N LEU A 104 3.47 8.82 -7.53
CA LEU A 104 2.25 9.59 -7.70
C LEU A 104 2.15 10.23 -9.10
N ILE A 105 3.22 10.90 -9.55
CA ILE A 105 3.25 11.54 -10.87
C ILE A 105 3.04 10.53 -11.99
N LYS A 106 3.65 9.35 -11.90
CA LYS A 106 3.44 8.24 -12.83
C LYS A 106 1.97 7.87 -12.94
N ILE A 107 1.25 7.81 -11.81
CA ILE A 107 -0.19 7.48 -11.78
C ILE A 107 -1.03 8.60 -12.37
N LEU A 108 -0.75 9.85 -12.02
CA LEU A 108 -1.45 11.00 -12.59
C LEU A 108 -1.27 11.06 -14.12
N ASN A 109 -0.06 10.80 -14.61
CA ASN A 109 0.22 10.78 -16.05
C ASN A 109 -0.50 9.64 -16.78
N ARG A 110 -0.64 8.47 -16.14
CA ARG A 110 -1.45 7.37 -16.69
C ARG A 110 -2.94 7.71 -16.73
N ALA A 111 -3.41 8.55 -15.82
CA ALA A 111 -4.77 9.10 -15.84
C ALA A 111 -4.95 10.25 -16.85
N GLY A 112 -3.95 10.53 -17.70
CA GLY A 112 -4.03 11.53 -18.77
C GLY A 112 -3.42 12.89 -18.43
N ALA A 113 -2.81 13.06 -17.24
CA ALA A 113 -2.05 14.25 -16.94
C ALA A 113 -0.70 14.27 -17.69
N ASN A 114 -0.03 15.43 -17.71
CA ASN A 114 1.20 15.64 -18.44
C ASN A 114 2.24 16.36 -17.59
N TRP A 115 2.72 15.67 -16.56
CA TRP A 115 3.76 16.18 -15.66
C TRP A 115 5.13 15.62 -16.03
N ASN A 116 6.16 16.45 -15.92
CA ASN A 116 7.56 16.03 -15.97
C ASN A 116 7.93 15.16 -14.75
N THR A 117 9.12 14.57 -14.77
CA THR A 117 9.68 13.89 -13.60
C THR A 117 9.73 14.86 -12.41
N PRO A 118 9.26 14.48 -11.21
CA PRO A 118 9.29 15.38 -10.07
C PRO A 118 10.72 15.68 -9.65
N SER A 119 10.92 16.89 -9.16
CA SER A 119 12.18 17.37 -8.58
C SER A 119 11.97 17.67 -7.08
N PRO A 120 13.03 17.59 -6.26
CA PRO A 120 12.97 18.04 -4.86
C PRO A 120 12.53 19.49 -4.78
N GLY A 121 11.66 19.79 -3.80
CA GLY A 121 11.17 21.13 -3.56
C GLY A 121 12.09 21.95 -2.65
N VAL A 122 11.77 23.24 -2.50
CA VAL A 122 12.47 24.12 -1.57
C VAL A 122 11.44 24.79 -0.66
N GLY A 123 11.63 24.70 0.65
CA GLY A 123 10.75 25.35 1.64
C GLY A 123 9.55 24.48 2.02
N ILE A 124 8.35 24.89 1.63
CA ILE A 124 7.09 24.23 2.05
C ILE A 124 6.64 23.11 1.11
N GLU A 125 7.42 22.81 0.08
CA GLU A 125 7.16 21.77 -0.89
C GLU A 125 8.27 20.73 -0.76
N ASP A 126 7.90 19.46 -0.59
CA ASP A 126 8.87 18.37 -0.46
C ASP A 126 9.33 17.96 -1.88
N CYS A 127 8.41 18.05 -2.85
CA CYS A 127 8.71 17.90 -4.28
C CYS A 127 7.69 18.66 -5.14
N PHE A 128 8.05 18.89 -6.40
CA PHE A 128 7.14 19.46 -7.40
C PHE A 128 7.37 18.82 -8.76
N ALA A 129 6.39 18.94 -9.65
CA ALA A 129 6.56 18.62 -11.07
C ALA A 129 5.93 19.71 -11.93
N GLU A 130 6.63 20.10 -12.98
CA GLU A 130 6.12 21.04 -13.99
C GLU A 130 5.30 20.32 -15.04
N ASN A 131 4.31 21.00 -15.62
CA ASN A 131 3.59 20.47 -16.77
C ASN A 131 4.53 20.44 -17.99
N LYS A 132 4.47 19.35 -18.76
CA LYS A 132 5.28 19.15 -19.98
C LYS A 132 5.09 20.23 -21.03
N TYR A 133 3.90 20.85 -21.06
CA TYR A 133 3.51 21.81 -22.08
C TYR A 133 3.40 23.25 -21.56
N ASP A 134 3.44 23.47 -20.24
CA ASP A 134 3.42 24.80 -19.61
C ASP A 134 4.16 24.78 -18.27
N SER A 135 5.42 25.21 -18.27
CA SER A 135 6.26 25.21 -17.06
C SER A 135 5.74 26.11 -15.93
N ARG A 136 4.81 27.04 -16.22
CA ARG A 136 4.16 27.87 -15.19
C ARG A 136 3.10 27.10 -14.41
N ASN A 137 2.59 26.01 -14.99
CA ASN A 137 1.66 25.11 -14.30
C ASN A 137 2.46 24.03 -13.59
N ARG A 138 2.49 24.10 -12.25
CA ARG A 138 3.20 23.14 -11.40
C ARG A 138 2.24 22.41 -10.47
N ILE A 139 2.46 21.13 -10.27
CA ILE A 139 1.92 20.38 -9.14
C ILE A 139 2.93 20.41 -8.01
N VAL A 140 2.48 20.82 -6.83
CA VAL A 140 3.30 20.94 -5.63
C VAL A 140 2.83 19.88 -4.64
N ILE A 141 3.77 19.08 -4.12
CA ILE A 141 3.45 17.91 -3.32
C ILE A 141 4.16 18.02 -1.97
N GLN A 142 3.39 17.74 -0.92
CA GLN A 142 3.88 17.53 0.43
C GLN A 142 3.75 16.05 0.77
N VAL A 143 4.79 15.46 1.36
CA VAL A 143 4.87 14.05 1.70
C VAL A 143 4.83 13.86 3.21
N ILE A 144 4.12 12.83 3.65
CA ILE A 144 4.16 12.34 5.02
C ILE A 144 4.07 10.83 5.02
N ARG A 145 4.73 10.15 5.95
CA ARG A 145 4.55 8.69 6.12
C ARG A 145 3.09 8.38 6.44
N ALA A 146 2.55 7.36 5.80
CA ALA A 146 1.19 6.87 6.05
C ALA A 146 1.00 6.39 7.50
N VAL A 147 2.05 5.84 8.12
CA VAL A 147 2.10 5.55 9.56
C VAL A 147 3.17 6.39 10.23
N ILE A 148 2.75 7.25 11.16
CA ILE A 148 3.63 8.18 11.86
C ILE A 148 4.06 7.70 13.25
N SER A 149 3.70 6.47 13.64
CA SER A 149 4.00 5.88 14.95
C SER A 149 5.50 5.79 15.22
N PRO A 150 6.06 6.55 16.18
CA PRO A 150 7.48 6.47 16.53
C PRO A 150 7.87 5.09 17.07
N ALA A 151 6.94 4.39 17.72
CA ALA A 151 7.19 3.07 18.30
C ALA A 151 7.47 2.02 17.22
N LEU A 152 6.71 2.06 16.11
CA LEU A 152 6.93 1.19 14.96
C LEU A 152 8.32 1.42 14.36
N TRP A 153 8.66 2.67 14.03
CA TRP A 153 9.92 3.00 13.38
C TRP A 153 11.13 2.74 14.29
N LYS A 154 10.99 2.99 15.60
CA LYS A 154 12.01 2.63 16.59
C LYS A 154 12.22 1.12 16.64
N LYS A 155 11.14 0.33 16.67
CA LYS A 155 11.23 -1.13 16.69
C LYS A 155 11.90 -1.67 15.43
N LEU A 156 11.50 -1.18 14.25
CA LEU A 156 12.14 -1.51 12.99
C LEU A 156 13.65 -1.21 13.01
N ASN A 157 14.05 -0.04 13.49
CA ASN A 157 15.45 0.36 13.55
C ASN A 157 16.30 -0.51 14.51
N ILE A 158 15.70 -1.05 15.57
CA ILE A 158 16.40 -1.89 16.56
C ILE A 158 16.44 -3.34 16.11
N GLU A 159 15.32 -3.88 15.61
CA GLU A 159 15.15 -5.30 15.33
C GLU A 159 15.42 -5.66 13.86
N GLY A 160 15.53 -4.67 12.96
CA GLY A 160 15.67 -4.85 11.51
C GLY A 160 14.40 -5.39 10.84
N LYS A 161 13.34 -5.61 11.63
CA LYS A 161 12.03 -6.06 11.16
C LYS A 161 10.91 -5.57 12.05
N TYR A 162 9.73 -5.46 11.48
CA TYR A 162 8.50 -5.16 12.18
C TYR A 162 7.36 -5.95 11.54
N GLU A 163 6.60 -6.65 12.38
CA GLU A 163 5.43 -7.42 11.98
C GLU A 163 4.25 -6.98 12.83
N ASN A 164 3.10 -6.82 12.20
CA ASN A 164 1.85 -6.55 12.89
C ASN A 164 0.74 -7.39 12.26
N ASN A 165 0.01 -8.10 13.11
CA ASN A 165 -0.98 -9.09 12.72
C ASN A 165 -2.32 -8.74 13.34
N ASN A 166 -3.39 -9.29 12.77
CA ASN A 166 -4.76 -9.16 13.27
C ASN A 166 -5.28 -7.71 13.31
N ASN A 167 -4.83 -6.86 12.37
CA ASN A 167 -5.31 -5.47 12.27
C ASN A 167 -6.68 -5.43 11.61
N ARG A 168 -7.51 -4.47 11.96
CA ARG A 168 -8.76 -4.21 11.23
C ARG A 168 -8.59 -3.07 10.24
N GLU A 169 -9.42 -3.07 9.20
CA GLU A 169 -9.47 -1.97 8.23
C GLU A 169 -9.75 -0.61 8.88
N GLU A 170 -10.59 -0.59 9.94
CA GLU A 170 -10.88 0.62 10.71
C GLU A 170 -9.62 1.24 11.33
N ASP A 171 -8.76 0.40 11.90
CA ASP A 171 -7.57 0.84 12.63
C ASP A 171 -6.55 1.45 11.66
N LEU A 172 -6.35 0.79 10.51
CA LEU A 172 -5.44 1.29 9.47
C LEU A 172 -5.97 2.56 8.81
N ALA A 173 -7.28 2.67 8.60
CA ALA A 173 -7.91 3.91 8.14
C ALA A 173 -7.72 5.05 9.14
N ALA A 174 -7.81 4.78 10.44
CA ALA A 174 -7.54 5.78 11.47
C ALA A 174 -6.09 6.28 11.44
N LEU A 175 -5.11 5.41 11.15
CA LEU A 175 -3.71 5.81 10.99
C LEU A 175 -3.50 6.77 9.80
N LEU A 176 -4.16 6.55 8.67
CA LEU A 176 -4.14 7.49 7.54
C LEU A 176 -4.70 8.87 7.94
N LYS A 177 -5.79 8.88 8.71
CA LYS A 177 -6.40 10.11 9.23
C LYS A 177 -5.45 10.83 10.19
N GLU A 178 -4.75 10.11 11.05
CA GLU A 178 -3.73 10.66 11.95
C GLU A 178 -2.57 11.33 11.18
N ALA A 179 -2.06 10.66 10.14
CA ALA A 179 -1.01 11.21 9.28
C ALA A 179 -1.45 12.53 8.63
N ILE A 180 -2.66 12.59 8.08
CA ILE A 180 -3.21 13.83 7.49
C ILE A 180 -3.35 14.92 8.55
N SER A 181 -3.87 14.58 9.74
CA SER A 181 -4.05 15.51 10.86
C SER A 181 -2.74 16.20 11.26
N LYS A 182 -1.62 15.49 11.17
CA LYS A 182 -0.30 16.04 11.50
C LYS A 182 0.15 17.14 10.53
N LYS A 183 -0.12 16.99 9.23
CA LYS A 183 0.19 18.02 8.21
C LYS A 183 -0.89 19.08 8.11
N SER A 184 -2.15 18.77 8.43
CA SER A 184 -3.26 19.73 8.39
C SER A 184 -3.33 20.68 9.58
N SER A 185 -2.44 20.59 10.56
CA SER A 185 -2.33 21.62 11.59
C SER A 185 -1.85 22.96 11.01
N ASP A 186 -2.44 24.06 11.46
CA ASP A 186 -2.12 25.41 10.96
C ASP A 186 -0.66 25.81 11.19
N LYS A 187 -0.02 25.22 12.21
CA LYS A 187 1.41 25.38 12.48
C LYS A 187 2.30 24.69 11.44
N LYS A 188 1.83 23.60 10.83
CA LYS A 188 2.61 22.81 9.87
C LYS A 188 2.37 23.27 8.45
N ILE A 189 1.11 23.36 8.04
CA ILE A 189 0.72 23.86 6.72
C ILE A 189 -0.47 24.80 6.92
N PRO A 190 -0.27 26.12 6.84
CA PRO A 190 -1.34 27.09 6.98
C PRO A 190 -2.48 26.87 5.96
N PRO A 191 -3.74 27.11 6.34
CA PRO A 191 -4.88 26.97 5.42
C PRO A 191 -4.75 27.78 4.12
N THR A 192 -4.08 28.94 4.19
CA THR A 192 -3.89 29.87 3.06
C THR A 192 -3.10 29.29 1.88
N ILE A 193 -2.32 28.24 2.08
CA ILE A 193 -1.55 27.59 1.02
C ILE A 193 -2.01 26.16 0.75
N ARG A 194 -2.80 25.57 1.65
CA ARG A 194 -3.11 24.14 1.60
C ARG A 194 -3.86 23.75 0.33
N HIS A 195 -4.72 24.64 -0.17
CA HIS A 195 -5.50 24.44 -1.40
C HIS A 195 -4.64 24.31 -2.67
N SER A 196 -3.37 24.69 -2.63
CA SER A 196 -2.44 24.56 -3.77
C SER A 196 -1.54 23.32 -3.67
N LEU A 197 -1.59 22.61 -2.53
CA LEU A 197 -0.74 21.47 -2.22
C LEU A 197 -1.50 20.15 -2.39
N VAL A 198 -0.84 19.19 -3.04
CA VAL A 198 -1.23 17.78 -2.99
C VAL A 198 -0.54 17.11 -1.82
N LEU A 199 -1.30 16.41 -0.98
CA LEU A 199 -0.73 15.65 0.13
C LEU A 199 -0.59 14.17 -0.27
N ALA A 200 0.64 13.67 -0.23
CA ALA A 200 0.95 12.26 -0.50
C ALA A 200 1.34 11.54 0.80
N LEU A 201 0.60 10.50 1.14
CA LEU A 201 0.87 9.60 2.24
C LEU A 201 1.76 8.46 1.74
N ASP A 202 3.03 8.50 2.10
CA ASP A 202 4.03 7.49 1.75
C ASP A 202 3.71 6.17 2.48
N ALA A 203 3.24 5.21 1.68
CA ALA A 203 2.97 3.84 2.07
C ALA A 203 3.87 2.85 1.32
N ASN A 204 5.00 3.31 0.76
CA ASN A 204 5.90 2.44 -0.02
C ASN A 204 6.45 1.27 0.79
N ARG A 205 6.70 1.48 2.09
CA ARG A 205 7.07 0.40 3.02
C ARG A 205 5.87 -0.34 3.60
N LEU A 206 4.68 0.24 3.58
CA LEU A 206 3.49 -0.31 4.26
C LEU A 206 2.35 -0.54 3.25
N PRO A 207 2.49 -1.52 2.34
CA PRO A 207 1.58 -1.73 1.21
C PRO A 207 0.13 -1.98 1.64
N VAL A 208 -0.09 -2.51 2.83
CA VAL A 208 -1.43 -2.72 3.42
C VAL A 208 -2.28 -1.44 3.43
N MET A 209 -1.66 -0.27 3.53
CA MET A 209 -2.36 1.01 3.54
C MET A 209 -3.02 1.36 2.20
N GLY A 210 -2.55 0.77 1.10
CA GLY A 210 -3.14 0.93 -0.23
C GLY A 210 -4.22 -0.10 -0.57
N PHE A 211 -4.54 -1.03 0.34
CA PHE A 211 -5.52 -2.08 0.05
C PHE A 211 -6.92 -1.49 -0.11
N THR A 212 -7.69 -2.00 -1.08
CA THR A 212 -9.02 -1.49 -1.42
C THR A 212 -9.97 -1.48 -0.22
N GLY A 213 -9.90 -2.50 0.65
CA GLY A 213 -10.69 -2.57 1.89
C GLY A 213 -10.41 -1.40 2.82
N VAL A 214 -9.13 -1.16 3.15
CA VAL A 214 -8.67 -0.02 3.96
C VAL A 214 -9.10 1.31 3.36
N ILE A 215 -8.96 1.48 2.05
CA ILE A 215 -9.32 2.73 1.35
C ILE A 215 -10.81 2.97 1.32
N THR A 216 -11.60 1.92 1.07
CA THR A 216 -13.07 2.00 1.13
C THR A 216 -13.51 2.38 2.53
N LYS A 217 -12.93 1.73 3.55
CA LYS A 217 -13.24 2.03 4.94
C LYS A 217 -12.86 3.45 5.32
N TYR A 218 -11.68 3.90 4.91
CA TYR A 218 -11.23 5.26 5.09
C TYR A 218 -12.21 6.27 4.48
N ARG A 219 -12.59 6.07 3.21
CA ARG A 219 -13.49 7.00 2.52
C ARG A 219 -14.86 7.06 3.22
N ASN A 220 -15.39 5.91 3.65
CA ASN A 220 -16.66 5.85 4.37
C ASN A 220 -16.63 6.60 5.71
N LEU A 221 -15.50 6.56 6.44
CA LEU A 221 -15.39 7.15 7.77
C LEU A 221 -14.91 8.62 7.76
N TYR A 222 -14.01 8.96 6.85
CA TYR A 222 -13.20 10.18 6.97
C TYR A 222 -13.18 11.06 5.73
N GLN A 223 -13.77 10.67 4.59
CA GLN A 223 -13.67 11.45 3.34
C GLN A 223 -14.19 12.90 3.50
N ALA A 224 -15.34 13.09 4.15
CA ALA A 224 -15.88 14.42 4.40
C ALA A 224 -14.90 15.28 5.21
N TRP A 225 -14.38 14.72 6.31
CA TRP A 225 -13.35 15.36 7.14
C TRP A 225 -12.07 15.67 6.35
N THR A 226 -11.64 14.78 5.44
CA THR A 226 -10.44 14.98 4.61
C THR A 226 -10.60 16.16 3.65
N LYS A 227 -11.80 16.33 3.07
CA LYS A 227 -12.11 17.50 2.24
C LYS A 227 -12.08 18.80 3.04
N GLU A 228 -12.61 18.79 4.27
CA GLU A 228 -12.55 19.94 5.17
C GLU A 228 -11.12 20.34 5.54
N GLN A 229 -10.15 19.42 5.41
CA GLN A 229 -8.75 19.78 5.59
C GLN A 229 -8.28 20.77 4.53
N GLY A 230 -8.85 20.82 3.33
CA GLY A 230 -8.58 21.86 2.34
C GLY A 230 -7.29 21.69 1.52
N PHE A 231 -6.74 20.47 1.43
CA PHE A 231 -5.71 20.14 0.44
C PHE A 231 -6.30 20.10 -0.97
N LYS A 232 -5.48 20.35 -1.99
CA LYS A 232 -5.92 20.22 -3.39
C LYS A 232 -6.41 18.80 -3.68
N GLU A 233 -5.61 17.82 -3.27
CA GLU A 233 -5.90 16.39 -3.34
C GLU A 233 -5.14 15.67 -2.23
N VAL A 234 -5.65 14.51 -1.78
CA VAL A 234 -4.96 13.68 -0.79
C VAL A 234 -4.85 12.26 -1.32
N TRP A 235 -3.64 11.72 -1.35
CA TRP A 235 -3.34 10.41 -1.92
C TRP A 235 -2.63 9.52 -0.91
N VAL A 236 -2.94 8.23 -0.90
CA VAL A 236 -2.02 7.21 -0.40
C VAL A 236 -1.18 6.69 -1.56
N VAL A 237 0.11 6.50 -1.34
CA VAL A 237 1.06 6.09 -2.36
C VAL A 237 1.82 4.85 -1.90
N GLY A 238 1.37 3.68 -2.36
CA GLY A 238 2.05 2.41 -2.11
C GLY A 238 3.15 2.09 -3.13
N PRO A 239 3.86 0.96 -2.92
CA PRO A 239 5.02 0.57 -3.74
C PRO A 239 4.65 0.11 -5.16
N ASN A 240 3.36 -0.05 -5.45
CA ASN A 240 2.85 -0.47 -6.73
C ASN A 240 1.72 0.46 -7.18
N ASP A 241 1.56 0.59 -8.50
CA ASP A 241 0.54 1.41 -9.14
C ASP A 241 -0.88 1.11 -8.64
N ALA A 242 -1.20 -0.16 -8.38
CA ALA A 242 -2.51 -0.57 -7.91
C ALA A 242 -2.77 -0.21 -6.43
N LEU A 243 -1.73 0.15 -5.68
CA LEU A 243 -1.75 0.58 -4.29
C LEU A 243 -1.63 2.10 -4.13
N VAL A 244 -1.80 2.86 -5.23
CA VAL A 244 -1.87 4.32 -5.21
C VAL A 244 -3.34 4.73 -5.39
N GLN A 245 -3.90 5.40 -4.40
CA GLN A 245 -5.34 5.67 -4.33
C GLN A 245 -5.62 7.07 -3.77
N ARG A 246 -6.58 7.77 -4.37
CA ARG A 246 -7.02 9.10 -3.88
C ARG A 246 -7.99 8.96 -2.72
N LEU A 247 -7.79 9.69 -1.63
CA LEU A 247 -8.52 9.55 -0.37
C LEU A 247 -9.72 10.50 -0.25
N ASP A 248 -9.71 11.62 -0.97
CA ASP A 248 -10.72 12.68 -0.90
C ASP A 248 -11.83 12.56 -1.97
N LEU A 249 -11.85 11.48 -2.77
CA LEU A 249 -12.92 11.23 -3.75
C LEU A 249 -14.13 10.58 -3.12
N THR A 250 -15.32 10.89 -3.65
CA THR A 250 -16.55 10.17 -3.32
C THR A 250 -16.49 8.80 -4.01
N THR A 251 -16.76 7.74 -3.27
CA THR A 251 -16.95 6.37 -3.79
C THR A 251 -18.13 6.31 -4.75
#